data_AF-A0A2N5H520-F1
#
_entry.id   AF-A0A2N5H520-F1
#
_cell.length_a   1.000
_cell.length_b   1.000
_cell.length_c   1.000
_cell.angle_alpha   90.00
_cell.angle_beta   90.00
_cell.angle_gamma   90.00
#
_symmetry.space_group_name_H-M   'P 1'
#
loop_
_entity.id
_entity.type
_entity.pdbx_description
1 polymer ?
#
loop_
_entity_poly.entity_id
_entity_poly.type
_entity_poly.pdbx_seq_one_letter_code
_entity_poly.pdbx_strand_id
1 'polypeptide(L)'
;MEENIICDYCDKNNTEESLKGDDGVFYDTNKGKHYLYIEHFRNEISRIEVNYCPKCGSKLKAKKTVKRLKKLRLDFGYTIYSLADKLKVHYSSISYWESGDKFPRRKKMEELEDLFGVSYRELFSDLSEVEIAELEQRKNDHE
;
A
#
# COMPACT_ATOMS: atom_id res chain seq x y z
N MET A 1 11.14 32.13 -5.34
CA MET A 1 10.03 31.17 -5.40
C MET A 1 10.63 29.88 -5.89
N GLU A 2 10.87 28.92 -5.00
CA GLU A 2 11.33 27.58 -5.41
C GLU A 2 10.10 26.85 -5.96
N GLU A 3 10.04 26.68 -7.28
CA GLU A 3 9.06 25.77 -7.87
C GLU A 3 9.37 24.37 -7.35
N ASN A 4 8.37 23.74 -6.76
CA ASN A 4 8.47 22.37 -6.27
C ASN A 4 8.55 21.47 -7.52
N ILE A 5 9.77 21.16 -7.98
CA ILE A 5 9.99 20.39 -9.22
C ILE A 5 9.45 18.97 -8.99
N ILE A 6 8.27 18.70 -9.53
CA ILE A 6 7.69 17.36 -9.56
C ILE A 6 8.43 16.57 -10.64
N CYS A 7 9.00 15.43 -10.27
CA CYS A 7 9.68 14.55 -11.20
C CYS A 7 8.66 13.67 -11.93
N ASP A 8 8.33 14.06 -13.16
CA ASP A 8 7.53 13.31 -14.14
C ASP A 8 7.96 11.84 -14.32
N TYR A 9 9.26 11.58 -14.25
CA TYR A 9 9.86 10.26 -14.46
C TYR A 9 9.41 9.21 -13.45
N CYS A 10 9.09 9.62 -12.23
CA CYS A 10 8.56 8.74 -11.20
C CYS A 10 7.18 9.22 -10.73
N ASP A 11 6.39 9.79 -11.63
CA ASP A 11 5.01 10.14 -11.33
C ASP A 11 4.24 8.86 -10.96
N LYS A 12 3.46 8.95 -9.88
CA LYS A 12 2.64 7.84 -9.36
C LYS A 12 1.56 7.36 -10.35
N ASN A 13 1.21 8.20 -11.32
CA ASN A 13 0.21 7.91 -12.34
C ASN A 13 0.82 7.25 -13.58
N ASN A 14 2.15 7.13 -13.67
CA ASN A 14 2.80 6.45 -14.78
C ASN A 14 2.34 4.99 -14.86
N THR A 15 1.90 4.62 -16.05
CA THR A 15 1.56 3.25 -16.43
C THR A 15 2.48 2.81 -17.57
N GLU A 16 2.57 1.51 -17.81
CA GLU A 16 3.33 1.01 -18.96
C GLU A 16 2.79 1.56 -20.29
N GLU A 17 1.48 1.74 -20.41
CA GLU A 17 0.86 2.29 -21.62
C GLU A 17 1.19 3.77 -21.82
N SER A 18 1.17 4.56 -20.75
CA SER A 18 1.46 6.00 -20.80
C SER A 18 2.93 6.32 -21.07
N LEU A 19 3.83 5.35 -20.88
CA LEU A 19 5.27 5.51 -21.12
C LEU A 19 5.70 5.03 -22.51
N LYS A 20 4.80 4.56 -23.37
CA LYS A 20 5.17 4.21 -24.75
C LYS A 20 5.73 5.42 -25.48
N GLY A 21 6.93 5.29 -26.04
CA GLY A 21 7.67 6.38 -26.69
C GLY A 21 8.50 7.24 -25.74
N ASP A 22 8.43 7.03 -24.42
CA ASP A 22 9.19 7.73 -23.39
C ASP A 22 9.90 6.74 -22.45
N ASP A 23 10.83 7.23 -21.63
CA ASP A 23 11.42 6.47 -20.54
C ASP A 23 10.89 6.95 -19.18
N GLY A 24 10.72 6.03 -18.25
CA GLY A 24 10.13 6.37 -16.96
C GLY A 24 9.93 5.18 -16.04
N VAL A 25 9.51 5.46 -14.82
CA VAL A 25 9.22 4.46 -13.81
C VAL A 25 7.71 4.31 -13.69
N PHE A 26 7.23 3.06 -13.70
CA PHE A 26 5.84 2.73 -13.38
C PHE A 26 5.78 1.68 -12.26
N TYR A 27 4.62 1.56 -11.62
CA TYR A 27 4.35 0.53 -10.61
C TYR A 27 3.51 -0.61 -11.21
N ASP A 28 4.02 -1.83 -11.18
CA ASP A 28 3.29 -3.03 -11.54
C ASP A 28 2.48 -3.51 -10.34
N THR A 29 1.15 -3.37 -10.41
CA THR A 29 0.22 -3.75 -9.34
C THR A 29 0.14 -5.26 -9.11
N ASN A 30 0.38 -6.07 -10.14
CA ASN A 30 0.35 -7.52 -10.05
C ASN A 30 1.60 -8.04 -9.33
N LYS A 31 2.76 -7.43 -9.60
CA LYS A 31 4.04 -7.81 -8.98
C LYS A 31 4.33 -7.06 -7.69
N GLY A 32 3.65 -5.96 -7.44
CA GLY A 32 3.84 -5.12 -6.27
C GLY A 32 5.18 -4.37 -6.27
N LYS A 33 5.72 -4.04 -7.45
CA LYS A 33 7.08 -3.53 -7.63
C LYS A 33 7.14 -2.43 -8.67
N HIS A 34 8.18 -1.59 -8.61
CA HIS A 34 8.43 -0.59 -9.63
C HIS A 34 9.36 -1.10 -10.71
N TYR A 35 9.09 -0.69 -11.94
CA TYR A 35 9.90 -1.00 -13.09
C TYR A 35 10.25 0.28 -13.83
N LEU A 36 11.52 0.38 -14.21
CA LEU A 36 12.00 1.30 -15.22
C LEU A 36 11.60 0.72 -16.58
N TYR A 37 10.78 1.49 -17.30
CA TYR A 37 10.42 1.28 -18.69
C TYR A 37 11.41 2.03 -19.57
N ILE A 38 12.00 1.32 -20.53
CA ILE A 38 12.87 1.89 -21.56
C ILE A 38 12.45 1.29 -22.89
N GLU A 39 12.06 2.13 -23.83
CA GLU A 39 11.88 1.74 -25.22
C GLU A 39 13.17 2.05 -26.02
N HIS A 40 13.81 0.99 -26.51
CA HIS A 40 15.04 1.08 -27.30
C HIS A 40 14.75 1.31 -28.77
N PHE A 41 15.79 1.72 -29.52
CA PHE A 41 15.74 1.81 -30.97
C PHE A 41 15.34 0.45 -31.57
N ARG A 42 14.22 0.42 -32.32
CA ARG A 42 13.51 -0.78 -32.84
C ARG A 42 12.40 -1.36 -31.96
N ASN A 43 11.82 -0.56 -31.06
CA ASN A 43 10.66 -0.94 -30.22
C ASN A 43 10.94 -2.14 -29.31
N GLU A 44 12.20 -2.35 -28.95
CA GLU A 44 12.57 -3.33 -27.93
C GLU A 44 12.35 -2.70 -26.56
N ILE A 45 11.53 -3.33 -25.71
CA ILE A 45 11.16 -2.77 -24.41
C ILE A 45 11.90 -3.50 -23.29
N SER A 46 12.66 -2.74 -22.50
CA SER A 46 13.24 -3.21 -21.25
C SER A 46 12.38 -2.82 -20.05
N ARG A 47 12.23 -3.76 -19.11
CA ARG A 47 11.53 -3.56 -17.82
C ARG A 47 12.48 -3.97 -16.71
N ILE A 48 13.10 -3.00 -16.04
CA ILE A 48 14.11 -3.25 -15.01
C ILE A 48 13.51 -2.93 -13.64
N GLU A 49 13.50 -3.88 -12.72
CA GLU A 49 13.03 -3.64 -11.35
C GLU A 49 13.90 -2.58 -10.66
N VAL A 50 13.28 -1.54 -10.09
CA VAL A 50 13.98 -0.43 -9.42
C VAL A 50 13.35 -0.10 -8.07
N ASN A 51 14.17 0.37 -7.12
CA ASN A 51 13.70 0.87 -5.81
C ASN A 51 13.85 2.39 -5.65
N TYR A 52 14.57 3.01 -6.59
CA TYR A 52 14.85 4.43 -6.63
C TYR A 52 14.61 4.95 -8.04
N CYS A 53 14.15 6.20 -8.16
CA CYS A 53 13.99 6.87 -9.44
C CYS A 53 15.37 7.14 -10.06
N PRO A 54 15.66 6.65 -11.28
CA PRO A 54 16.93 6.93 -11.97
C PRO A 54 17.17 8.42 -12.26
N LYS A 55 16.11 9.22 -12.48
CA LYS A 55 16.21 10.64 -12.82
C LYS A 55 16.47 11.54 -11.62
N CYS A 56 15.77 11.33 -10.50
CA CYS A 56 15.84 12.24 -9.34
C CYS A 56 16.37 11.59 -8.06
N GLY A 57 16.66 10.28 -8.06
CA GLY A 57 17.17 9.55 -6.89
C GLY A 57 16.16 9.33 -5.76
N SER A 58 14.91 9.73 -5.94
CA SER A 58 13.86 9.57 -4.94
C SER A 58 13.59 8.09 -4.66
N LYS A 59 13.31 7.74 -3.39
CA LYS A 59 12.91 6.38 -3.02
C LYS A 59 11.48 6.13 -3.47
N LEU A 60 11.27 5.08 -4.24
CA LEU A 60 9.96 4.70 -4.77
C LEU A 60 9.13 4.05 -3.65
N LYS A 61 7.90 4.52 -3.46
CA LYS A 61 7.01 4.01 -2.41
C LYS A 61 6.20 2.86 -2.96
N ALA A 62 6.32 1.67 -2.35
CA ALA A 62 5.44 0.55 -2.65
C ALA A 62 3.96 0.99 -2.50
N LYS A 63 3.06 0.41 -3.31
CA LYS A 63 1.61 0.68 -3.17
C LYS A 63 1.21 0.31 -1.75
N LYS A 64 0.61 1.27 -1.06
CA LYS A 64 0.12 1.06 0.31
C LYS A 64 -1.06 0.11 0.24
N THR A 65 -0.89 -1.07 0.78
CA THR A 65 -1.94 -2.09 0.77
C THR A 65 -2.73 -2.01 2.07
N VAL A 66 -4.02 -1.68 1.98
CA VAL A 66 -4.88 -1.67 3.16
C VAL A 66 -5.41 -3.07 3.39
N LYS A 67 -5.13 -3.63 4.56
CA LYS A 67 -5.58 -4.97 4.95
C LYS A 67 -7.00 -4.95 5.49
N ARG A 68 -7.73 -6.05 5.30
CA ARG A 68 -9.11 -6.22 5.79
C ARG A 68 -9.24 -6.05 7.30
N LEU A 69 -8.18 -6.30 8.07
CA LEU A 69 -8.07 -5.97 9.49
C LEU A 69 -8.53 -4.54 9.81
N LYS A 70 -8.20 -3.55 8.98
CA LYS A 70 -8.63 -2.16 9.20
C LYS A 70 -10.14 -2.00 9.12
N LYS A 71 -10.76 -2.64 8.13
CA LYS A 71 -12.21 -2.65 7.94
C LYS A 71 -12.90 -3.27 9.16
N LEU A 72 -12.48 -4.48 9.53
CA LEU A 72 -13.04 -5.21 10.68
C LEU A 72 -12.87 -4.45 12.00
N ARG A 73 -11.70 -3.82 12.22
CA ARG A 73 -11.49 -2.98 13.40
C ARG A 73 -12.53 -1.86 13.48
N LEU A 74 -12.77 -1.17 12.37
CA LEU A 74 -13.73 -0.06 12.30
C LEU A 74 -15.18 -0.55 12.43
N ASP A 75 -15.53 -1.66 11.78
CA ASP A 75 -16.87 -2.24 11.85
C ASP A 75 -17.21 -2.71 13.28
N PHE A 76 -16.22 -3.14 14.07
CA PHE A 76 -16.36 -3.46 15.49
C PHE A 76 -16.27 -2.23 16.42
N GLY A 77 -16.12 -1.02 15.88
CA GLY A 77 -16.05 0.23 16.65
C GLY A 77 -14.75 0.44 17.43
N TYR A 78 -13.68 -0.27 17.08
CA TYR A 78 -12.38 -0.11 17.73
C TYR A 78 -11.55 1.02 17.11
N THR A 79 -10.89 1.82 17.94
CA THR A 79 -9.80 2.68 17.50
C THR A 79 -8.52 1.86 17.42
N ILE A 80 -7.48 2.39 16.73
CA ILE A 80 -6.16 1.74 16.72
C ILE A 80 -5.65 1.55 18.17
N TYR A 81 -5.89 2.52 19.04
CA TYR A 81 -5.49 2.47 20.45
C TYR A 81 -6.27 1.42 21.23
N SER A 82 -7.60 1.38 21.12
CA SER A 82 -8.39 0.41 21.89
C SER A 82 -8.14 -1.03 21.46
N LEU A 83 -7.90 -1.27 20.17
CA LEU A 83 -7.46 -2.59 19.69
C LEU A 83 -6.05 -2.94 20.22
N ALA A 84 -5.13 -1.98 20.21
CA ALA A 84 -3.77 -2.17 20.71
C ALA A 84 -3.76 -2.52 22.20
N ASP A 85 -4.55 -1.80 23.00
CA ASP A 85 -4.71 -2.06 24.44
C ASP A 85 -5.28 -3.45 24.69
N LYS A 86 -6.32 -3.85 23.94
CA LYS A 86 -6.93 -5.18 24.03
C LYS A 86 -5.93 -6.29 23.72
N LEU A 87 -5.06 -6.09 22.73
CA LEU A 87 -4.03 -7.03 22.34
C LEU A 87 -2.71 -6.84 23.12
N LYS A 88 -2.64 -5.88 24.04
CA LYS A 88 -1.41 -5.54 24.81
C LYS A 88 -0.20 -5.34 23.90
N VAL A 89 -0.36 -4.58 22.83
CA VAL A 89 0.70 -4.18 21.90
C VAL A 89 0.74 -2.67 21.77
N HIS A 90 1.84 -2.14 21.22
CA HIS A 90 1.90 -0.72 20.89
C HIS A 90 1.01 -0.41 19.69
N TYR A 91 0.33 0.75 19.67
CA TYR A 91 -0.59 1.18 18.61
C TYR A 91 0.05 1.14 17.21
N SER A 92 1.35 1.43 17.12
CA SER A 92 2.07 1.36 15.84
C SER A 92 2.09 -0.05 15.25
N SER A 93 2.04 -1.10 16.08
CA SER A 93 1.94 -2.49 15.63
C SER A 93 0.66 -2.70 14.83
N ILE A 94 -0.48 -2.23 15.35
CA ILE A 94 -1.77 -2.31 14.67
C ILE A 94 -1.71 -1.56 13.33
N SER A 95 -1.17 -0.33 13.33
CA SER A 95 -1.00 0.47 12.12
C SER A 95 -0.15 -0.22 11.05
N TYR A 96 0.96 -0.85 11.44
CA TYR A 96 1.81 -1.63 10.52
C TYR A 96 1.10 -2.88 9.99
N TRP A 97 0.31 -3.56 10.83
CA TRP A 97 -0.46 -4.74 10.42
C TRP A 97 -1.58 -4.37 9.44
N GLU A 98 -2.27 -3.26 9.67
CA GLU A 98 -3.31 -2.74 8.78
C GLU A 98 -2.77 -2.24 7.44
N SER A 99 -1.51 -1.81 7.40
CA SER A 99 -0.84 -1.35 6.18
C SER A 99 -0.08 -2.47 5.46
N GLY A 100 -0.03 -3.68 6.03
CA GLY A 100 0.75 -4.80 5.50
C GLY A 100 2.27 -4.66 5.64
N ASP A 101 2.77 -3.61 6.29
CA ASP A 101 4.21 -3.35 6.47
C ASP A 101 4.87 -4.43 7.33
N LYS A 102 4.11 -5.00 8.28
CA LYS A 102 4.55 -6.07 9.18
C LYS A 102 3.39 -7.03 9.42
N PHE A 103 3.74 -8.26 9.79
CA PHE A 103 2.77 -9.25 10.22
C PHE A 103 2.89 -9.51 11.74
N PRO A 104 1.76 -9.79 12.43
CA PRO A 104 1.80 -10.21 13.82
C PRO A 104 2.50 -11.57 13.96
N ARG A 105 3.10 -11.80 15.13
CA ARG A 105 3.59 -13.14 15.50
C ARG A 105 2.41 -14.08 15.74
N ARG A 106 2.63 -15.40 15.60
CA ARG A 106 1.62 -16.46 15.74
C ARG A 106 0.61 -16.23 16.87
N LYS A 107 1.07 -15.97 18.10
CA LYS A 107 0.17 -15.72 19.24
C LYS A 107 -0.80 -14.55 19.02
N LYS A 108 -0.33 -13.44 18.44
CA LYS A 108 -1.17 -12.27 18.14
C LYS A 108 -2.07 -12.49 16.94
N MET A 109 -1.67 -13.35 16.02
CA MET A 109 -2.50 -13.81 14.93
C MET A 109 -3.69 -14.61 15.46
N GLU A 110 -3.45 -15.60 16.33
CA GLU A 110 -4.49 -16.39 17.01
C GLU A 110 -5.46 -15.49 17.80
N GLU A 111 -4.94 -14.53 18.60
CA GLU A 111 -5.77 -13.57 19.34
C GLU A 111 -6.66 -12.70 18.43
N LEU A 112 -6.20 -12.36 17.21
CA LEU A 112 -6.98 -11.61 16.23
C LEU A 112 -8.06 -12.49 15.58
N GLU A 113 -7.74 -13.75 15.26
CA GLU A 113 -8.69 -14.71 14.72
C GLU A 113 -9.83 -14.95 15.71
N ASP A 114 -9.51 -15.14 16.99
CA ASP A 114 -10.50 -15.30 18.07
C ASP A 114 -11.34 -14.03 18.28
N LEU A 115 -10.74 -12.85 18.16
CA LEU A 115 -11.42 -11.57 18.37
C LEU A 115 -12.43 -11.26 17.26
N PHE A 116 -12.05 -11.49 16.00
CA PHE A 116 -12.88 -11.12 14.85
C PHE A 116 -13.67 -12.29 14.27
N GLY A 117 -13.42 -13.53 14.73
CA GLY A 117 -14.12 -14.73 14.27
C GLY A 117 -13.81 -15.08 12.81
N VAL A 118 -12.67 -14.65 12.29
CA VAL A 118 -12.24 -14.86 10.89
C VAL A 118 -10.81 -15.37 10.84
N SER A 119 -10.46 -16.11 9.78
CA SER A 119 -9.10 -16.64 9.63
C SER A 119 -8.06 -15.54 9.36
N TYR A 120 -6.79 -15.82 9.65
CA TYR A 120 -5.68 -14.91 9.35
C TYR A 120 -5.59 -14.57 7.85
N ARG A 121 -5.97 -15.52 6.96
CA ARG A 121 -5.98 -15.28 5.51
C ARG A 121 -6.98 -14.19 5.14
N GLU A 122 -8.12 -14.17 5.83
CA GLU A 122 -9.13 -13.14 5.65
C GLU A 122 -8.69 -11.82 6.26
N LEU A 123 -8.17 -11.83 7.50
CA LEU A 123 -7.69 -10.63 8.19
C LEU A 123 -6.63 -9.85 7.40
N PHE A 124 -5.74 -10.58 6.74
CA PHE A 124 -4.61 -10.02 6.00
C PHE A 124 -4.78 -10.06 4.48
N SER A 125 -6.00 -10.28 4.00
CA SER A 125 -6.36 -10.05 2.60
C SER A 125 -6.29 -8.57 2.29
N ASP A 126 -6.04 -8.25 1.02
CA ASP A 126 -6.06 -6.88 0.52
C ASP A 126 -7.50 -6.43 0.36
N LEU A 127 -7.78 -5.17 0.71
CA LEU A 127 -9.06 -4.54 0.38
C LEU A 127 -9.03 -4.09 -1.08
N SER A 128 -10.19 -4.21 -1.73
CA SER A 128 -10.39 -3.64 -3.06
C SER A 128 -10.39 -2.11 -3.02
N GLU A 129 -10.14 -1.47 -4.16
CA GLU A 129 -10.13 0.00 -4.24
C GLU A 129 -11.49 0.60 -3.86
N VAL A 130 -12.59 -0.10 -4.16
CA VAL A 130 -13.95 0.25 -3.73
C VAL A 130 -14.06 0.23 -2.21
N GLU A 131 -13.64 -0.86 -1.55
CA GLU A 131 -13.70 -0.95 -0.09
C GLU A 131 -12.81 0.10 0.60
N ILE A 132 -11.67 0.45 0.00
CA ILE A 132 -10.79 1.50 0.53
C ILE A 132 -11.48 2.86 0.45
N ALA A 133 -12.11 3.19 -0.67
CA ALA A 133 -12.82 4.45 -0.86
C ALA A 133 -13.99 4.59 0.12
N GLU A 134 -14.76 3.52 0.36
CA GLU A 134 -15.84 3.50 1.36
C GLU A 134 -15.32 3.82 2.78
N LEU A 135 -14.16 3.26 3.16
CA LEU A 135 -13.57 3.53 4.47
C LEU A 135 -13.09 4.97 4.63
N GLU A 136 -12.58 5.59 3.56
CA GLU A 136 -12.13 6.98 3.58
C GLU A 136 -13.31 7.95 3.70
N GLN A 137 -14.44 7.67 3.02
CA GLN A 137 -15.68 8.44 3.15
C GLN A 137 -16.21 8.43 4.59
N ARG A 138 -16.29 7.25 5.22
CA ARG A 138 -16.73 7.12 6.63
C ARG A 138 -15.90 7.95 7.60
N LYS A 139 -14.59 8.11 7.32
CA LYS A 139 -13.70 8.91 8.18
C LYS A 139 -14.02 10.41 8.06
N ASN A 140 -14.29 10.87 6.84
CA ASN A 140 -14.56 12.29 6.57
C ASN A 140 -15.94 12.72 7.09
N ASP A 141 -16.91 11.82 7.16
CA ASP A 141 -18.25 12.11 7.70
C ASP A 141 -18.29 12.19 9.24
N HIS A 142 -17.20 11.83 9.93
CA HIS A 142 -17.10 11.81 11.40
C HIS A 142 -16.01 12.75 11.95
N GLU A 143 -15.38 13.56 11.09
CA GLU A 143 -14.45 14.65 11.44
C GLU A 143 -15.14 16.02 11.36
#